data_AF-A0A936NGL5-F1
#
_entry.id   AF-A0A936NGL5-F1
#
_cell.length_a   1.000
_cell.length_b   1.000
_cell.length_c   1.000
_cell.angle_alpha   90.00
_cell.angle_beta   90.00
_cell.angle_gamma   90.00
#
_symmetry.space_group_name_H-M   'P 1'
#
loop_
_entity.id
_entity.type
_entity.pdbx_description
1 polymer ?
#
loop_
_entity_poly.entity_id
_entity_poly.type
_entity_poly.pdbx_seq_one_letter_code
_entity_poly.pdbx_strand_id
1 'polypeptide(L)'
;MKPLRFLTLTLGLLLTGTTSASAEILALINYESKANQPVRREGIAIMDIDPESVDFGKVLMEIPLPSDLVAHHIFFNRDRTKAYVTALGKSILHVVDLTKFPYRLRAIDVPDCQVGEDLVVSEDNRSWYLTCMGSSTVIVGDAVQDRPVKTISAPAPAEAFIAYPHGIAIHNGIDRVLVTSTVKPDMSEQGNTVTVLEASTGKVLSTHQIGSKPAPAKSAPVEIMFSPNADPPVVHITNMMENTLWAGVWDPRRKAFSFHQIDDFEPREQGMPLEMLYNAKGDRLFVTTAKPGFVNLYDNSDPRHPKFLKTIAAAAGAHHSVLSPDERYLFVQNSLLNLEGLSDGSITVIDLKQENVLGSIDTLKEQGFNPNCIMLLPNHFQPGGLRANMIGE
;
A
#
# COMPACT_ATOMS: atom_id res chain seq x y z
N MET A 1 -70.94 42.77 8.69
CA MET A 1 -70.56 41.49 8.04
C MET A 1 -69.13 41.64 7.51
N LYS A 2 -68.24 40.69 7.85
CA LYS A 2 -66.82 40.60 7.43
C LYS A 2 -66.70 40.29 5.91
N PRO A 3 -65.51 39.99 5.34
CA PRO A 3 -64.42 40.87 4.88
C PRO A 3 -63.98 40.51 3.42
N LEU A 4 -62.99 41.17 2.81
CA LEU A 4 -62.04 40.54 1.85
C LEU A 4 -60.85 41.49 1.59
N ARG A 5 -59.80 41.45 2.42
CA ARG A 5 -58.52 40.72 2.23
C ARG A 5 -57.81 41.00 0.90
N PHE A 6 -56.86 41.95 0.99
CA PHE A 6 -55.61 41.97 0.24
C PHE A 6 -54.87 40.64 0.38
N LEU A 7 -54.37 40.08 -0.71
CA LEU A 7 -53.25 39.14 -0.70
C LEU A 7 -52.40 39.35 -1.95
N THR A 8 -51.39 40.20 -1.85
CA THR A 8 -50.25 40.26 -2.75
C THR A 8 -49.41 39.00 -2.52
N LEU A 9 -49.31 38.15 -3.53
CA LEU A 9 -48.50 36.93 -3.51
C LEU A 9 -47.07 37.28 -3.93
N THR A 10 -46.21 37.64 -2.99
CA THR A 10 -44.76 37.74 -3.20
C THR A 10 -44.16 36.35 -3.00
N LEU A 11 -43.99 35.59 -4.08
CA LEU A 11 -43.30 34.31 -4.04
C LEU A 11 -41.79 34.59 -4.03
N GLY A 12 -41.23 34.70 -2.83
CA GLY A 12 -39.78 34.75 -2.61
C GLY A 12 -39.16 33.40 -2.93
N LEU A 13 -38.39 33.34 -4.01
CA LEU A 13 -37.59 32.19 -4.40
C LEU A 13 -36.37 32.11 -3.45
N LEU A 14 -36.52 31.43 -2.31
CA LEU A 14 -35.40 30.98 -1.49
C LEU A 14 -34.78 29.75 -2.15
N LEU A 15 -33.93 29.97 -3.16
CA LEU A 15 -32.93 29.01 -3.57
C LEU A 15 -31.87 28.97 -2.46
N THR A 16 -32.13 28.19 -1.41
CA THR A 16 -31.08 27.74 -0.51
C THR A 16 -30.16 26.87 -1.34
N GLY A 17 -29.03 27.43 -1.76
CA GLY A 17 -27.93 26.66 -2.31
C GLY A 17 -27.55 25.61 -1.28
N THR A 18 -27.91 24.36 -1.54
CA THR A 18 -27.27 23.24 -0.88
C THR A 18 -25.81 23.29 -1.33
N THR A 19 -24.95 23.89 -0.52
CA THR A 19 -23.53 23.59 -0.60
C THR A 19 -23.44 22.08 -0.44
N SER A 20 -23.16 21.37 -1.52
CA SER A 20 -22.73 19.99 -1.44
C SER A 20 -21.51 20.01 -0.53
N ALA A 21 -21.67 19.60 0.72
CA ALA A 21 -20.53 19.35 1.57
C ALA A 21 -19.77 18.21 0.90
N SER A 22 -18.67 18.53 0.23
CA SER A 22 -17.73 17.49 -0.18
C SER A 22 -17.27 16.80 1.11
N ALA A 23 -17.31 15.48 1.13
CA ALA A 23 -16.77 14.74 2.26
C ALA A 23 -15.24 14.86 2.17
N GLU A 24 -14.62 15.36 3.23
CA GLU A 24 -13.16 15.45 3.36
C GLU A 24 -12.50 14.10 3.04
N ILE A 25 -11.40 14.13 2.28
CA ILE A 25 -10.58 12.95 2.00
C ILE A 25 -9.49 12.92 3.07
N LEU A 26 -9.66 12.04 4.05
CA LEU A 26 -8.70 11.88 5.14
C LEU A 26 -7.72 10.73 4.87
N ALA A 27 -6.46 10.91 5.27
CA ALA A 27 -5.43 9.87 5.17
C ALA A 27 -4.72 9.63 6.50
N LEU A 28 -4.41 8.35 6.76
CA LEU A 28 -3.46 7.88 7.76
C LEU A 28 -2.05 7.91 7.14
N ILE A 29 -1.13 8.65 7.75
CA ILE A 29 0.25 8.79 7.27
C ILE A 29 1.18 8.56 8.46
N ASN A 30 1.86 7.41 8.50
CA ASN A 30 2.96 7.26 9.45
C ASN A 30 4.18 8.06 8.97
N TYR A 31 4.93 8.62 9.90
CA TYR A 31 6.07 9.46 9.61
C TYR A 31 7.18 9.25 10.63
N GLU A 32 8.40 9.60 10.24
CA GLU A 32 9.55 9.68 11.11
C GLU A 32 10.36 10.96 10.91
N SER A 33 11.17 11.34 11.90
CA SER A 33 12.12 12.44 11.77
C SER A 33 13.17 12.20 10.67
N LYS A 34 13.45 13.25 9.90
CA LYS A 34 14.64 13.31 9.04
C LYS A 34 15.92 13.13 9.86
N ALA A 35 16.97 12.60 9.22
CA ALA A 35 18.21 12.24 9.90
C ALA A 35 18.91 13.43 10.60
N ASN A 36 18.66 14.66 10.15
CA ASN A 36 19.24 15.88 10.71
C ASN A 36 18.46 16.45 11.92
N GLN A 37 17.35 15.84 12.33
CA GLN A 37 16.58 16.30 13.47
C GLN A 37 17.28 15.95 14.79
N PRO A 38 17.33 16.88 15.76
CA PRO A 38 18.04 16.66 17.03
C PRO A 38 17.35 15.63 17.93
N VAL A 39 16.04 15.45 17.77
CA VAL A 39 15.23 14.49 18.52
C VAL A 39 14.44 13.66 17.52
N ARG A 40 14.67 12.34 17.51
CA ARG A 40 13.89 11.42 16.69
C ARG A 40 12.46 11.32 17.23
N ARG A 41 11.48 11.49 16.35
CA ARG A 41 10.06 11.31 16.62
C ARG A 41 9.46 10.45 15.52
N GLU A 42 8.42 9.73 15.89
CA GLU A 42 7.57 8.97 14.99
C GLU A 42 6.12 9.18 15.38
N GLY A 43 5.22 9.06 14.40
CA GLY A 43 3.80 9.20 14.64
C GLY A 43 2.98 8.71 13.47
N ILE A 44 1.66 8.71 13.66
CA ILE A 44 0.68 8.59 12.59
C ILE A 44 -0.11 9.89 12.56
N ALA A 45 0.01 10.64 11.48
CA ALA A 45 -0.81 11.80 11.20
C ALA A 45 -2.12 11.37 10.54
N ILE A 46 -3.22 11.98 10.95
CA ILE A 46 -4.45 12.03 10.18
C ILE A 46 -4.48 13.38 9.50
N MET A 47 -4.39 13.37 8.17
CA MET A 47 -4.33 14.59 7.37
C MET A 47 -5.54 14.68 6.47
N ASP A 48 -6.03 15.91 6.27
CA ASP A 48 -6.93 16.21 5.17
C ASP A 48 -6.11 16.35 3.89
N ILE A 49 -6.38 15.50 2.91
CA ILE A 49 -5.70 15.45 1.63
C ILE A 49 -6.64 15.79 0.47
N ASP A 50 -7.86 16.25 0.73
CA ASP A 50 -8.79 16.68 -0.33
C ASP A 50 -8.35 18.03 -0.92
N PRO A 51 -7.97 18.10 -2.21
CA PRO A 51 -7.57 19.35 -2.85
C PRO A 51 -8.66 20.43 -2.88
N GLU A 52 -9.93 20.05 -2.69
CA GLU A 52 -11.07 20.97 -2.63
C GLU A 52 -11.39 21.44 -1.20
N SER A 53 -10.70 20.91 -0.18
CA SER A 53 -10.89 21.28 1.22
C SER A 53 -10.18 22.59 1.60
N VAL A 54 -10.79 23.35 2.51
CA VAL A 54 -10.16 24.54 3.16
C VAL A 54 -9.04 24.16 4.12
N ASP A 55 -9.02 22.89 4.54
CA ASP A 55 -8.01 22.30 5.43
C ASP A 55 -7.03 21.39 4.66
N PHE A 56 -7.02 21.45 3.32
CA PHE A 56 -6.09 20.70 2.47
C PHE A 56 -4.64 20.80 2.97
N GLY A 57 -4.04 19.63 3.22
CA GLY A 57 -2.67 19.46 3.72
C GLY A 57 -2.53 19.58 5.25
N LYS A 58 -3.58 19.91 6.00
CA LYS A 58 -3.47 20.06 7.46
C LYS A 58 -3.49 18.71 8.17
N VAL A 59 -2.67 18.63 9.21
CA VAL A 59 -2.72 17.53 10.19
C VAL A 59 -3.85 17.84 11.18
N LEU A 60 -4.88 16.98 11.20
CA LEU A 60 -6.05 17.10 12.05
C LEU A 60 -5.89 16.37 13.39
N MET A 61 -5.10 15.31 13.39
CA MET A 61 -4.78 14.52 14.58
C MET A 61 -3.41 13.86 14.41
N GLU A 62 -2.71 13.69 15.52
CA GLU A 62 -1.50 12.87 15.58
C GLU A 62 -1.63 11.80 16.65
N ILE A 63 -1.13 10.61 16.32
CA ILE A 63 -0.99 9.50 17.24
C ILE A 63 0.52 9.26 17.42
N PRO A 64 1.10 9.59 18.59
CA PRO A 64 2.54 9.44 18.79
C PRO A 64 2.94 7.96 18.82
N LEU A 65 4.09 7.65 18.22
CA LEU A 65 4.70 6.33 18.24
C LEU A 65 6.02 6.35 19.01
N PRO A 66 6.48 5.20 19.54
CA PRO A 66 7.82 5.09 20.11
C PRO A 66 8.88 5.52 19.09
N SER A 67 9.86 6.31 19.53
CA SER A 67 10.90 6.91 18.68
C SER A 67 11.99 5.92 18.22
N ASP A 68 11.77 4.63 18.39
CA ASP A 68 12.65 3.51 18.04
C ASP A 68 11.84 2.37 17.38
N LEU A 69 10.58 2.65 16.99
CA LEU A 69 9.70 1.67 16.36
C LEU A 69 10.09 1.43 14.90
N VAL A 70 10.42 2.51 14.19
CA VAL A 70 10.60 2.57 12.73
C VAL A 70 9.33 2.02 12.05
N ALA A 71 8.19 2.67 12.32
CA ALA A 71 6.92 2.29 11.72
C ALA A 71 6.98 2.42 10.20
N HIS A 72 6.62 1.36 9.48
CA HIS A 72 6.88 1.26 8.04
C HIS A 72 5.60 1.31 7.20
N HIS A 73 4.79 0.25 7.24
CA HIS A 73 3.55 0.16 6.46
C HIS A 73 2.30 0.20 7.35
N ILE A 74 1.17 0.57 6.73
CA ILE A 74 -0.16 0.50 7.31
C ILE A 74 -1.02 -0.40 6.39
N PHE A 75 -1.50 -1.53 6.91
CA PHE A 75 -2.37 -2.45 6.19
C PHE A 75 -3.75 -2.52 6.83
N PHE A 76 -4.79 -2.67 6.01
CA PHE A 76 -6.14 -2.88 6.52
C PHE A 76 -6.52 -4.36 6.51
N ASN A 77 -7.37 -4.78 7.44
CA ASN A 77 -8.18 -5.98 7.22
C ASN A 77 -9.21 -5.75 6.09
N ARG A 78 -9.84 -6.81 5.58
CA ARG A 78 -10.66 -6.72 4.34
C ARG A 78 -11.85 -5.79 4.45
N ASP A 79 -12.47 -5.72 5.64
CA ASP A 79 -13.61 -4.81 5.90
C ASP A 79 -13.16 -3.41 6.35
N ARG A 80 -11.84 -3.19 6.42
CA ARG A 80 -11.18 -1.94 6.81
C ARG A 80 -11.57 -1.44 8.21
N THR A 81 -12.07 -2.30 9.09
CA THR A 81 -12.38 -1.95 10.49
C THR A 81 -11.15 -1.92 11.39
N LYS A 82 -10.04 -2.53 10.95
CA LYS A 82 -8.74 -2.52 11.63
C LYS A 82 -7.63 -2.06 10.70
N ALA A 83 -6.67 -1.32 11.25
CA ALA A 83 -5.37 -1.09 10.64
C ALA A 83 -4.28 -1.83 11.42
N TYR A 84 -3.36 -2.49 10.72
CA TYR A 84 -2.13 -3.05 11.24
C TYR A 84 -0.97 -2.15 10.83
N VAL A 85 -0.07 -1.86 11.76
CA VAL A 85 1.12 -1.01 11.52
C VAL A 85 2.37 -1.84 11.78
N THR A 86 3.17 -2.03 10.74
CA THR A 86 4.40 -2.82 10.78
C THR A 86 5.57 -1.98 11.27
N ALA A 87 6.65 -2.64 11.71
CA ALA A 87 7.76 -1.99 12.38
C ALA A 87 9.10 -2.66 12.03
N LEU A 88 10.06 -1.85 11.57
CA LEU A 88 11.39 -2.35 11.21
C LEU A 88 12.31 -2.46 12.42
N GLY A 89 12.15 -1.56 13.40
CA GLY A 89 13.03 -1.41 14.55
C GLY A 89 12.73 -2.36 15.70
N LYS A 90 11.56 -3.01 15.70
CA LYS A 90 11.07 -3.85 16.80
C LYS A 90 10.27 -5.05 16.33
N SER A 91 10.38 -6.15 17.09
CA SER A 91 9.55 -7.36 16.95
C SER A 91 8.13 -7.18 17.48
N ILE A 92 7.43 -6.18 16.97
CA ILE A 92 6.07 -5.81 17.38
C ILE A 92 5.24 -5.41 16.16
N LEU A 93 3.98 -5.83 16.13
CA LEU A 93 2.97 -5.35 15.20
C LEU A 93 1.98 -4.51 16.01
N HIS A 94 1.55 -3.36 15.51
CA HIS A 94 0.43 -2.65 16.16
C HIS A 94 -0.87 -2.90 15.41
N VAL A 95 -1.98 -2.88 16.13
CA VAL A 95 -3.33 -2.87 15.56
C VAL A 95 -4.13 -1.70 16.12
N VAL A 96 -4.95 -1.09 15.27
CA VAL A 96 -5.84 0.02 15.59
C VAL A 96 -7.26 -0.38 15.20
N ASP A 97 -8.21 -0.26 16.13
CA ASP A 97 -9.65 -0.37 15.85
C ASP A 97 -10.12 0.97 15.24
N LEU A 98 -10.41 0.97 13.95
CA LEU A 98 -10.82 2.17 13.20
C LEU A 98 -12.30 2.51 13.38
N THR A 99 -13.05 1.69 14.11
CA THR A 99 -14.47 1.92 14.41
C THR A 99 -14.68 2.67 15.73
N LYS A 100 -13.61 2.86 16.51
CA LYS A 100 -13.68 3.48 17.84
C LYS A 100 -12.76 4.67 17.95
N PHE A 101 -13.37 5.84 18.06
CA PHE A 101 -12.69 7.09 18.35
C PHE A 101 -12.64 7.37 19.87
N PRO A 102 -11.52 7.85 20.43
CA PRO A 102 -10.24 8.11 19.76
C PRO A 102 -9.50 6.82 19.40
N TYR A 103 -8.77 6.82 18.28
CA TYR A 103 -7.98 5.67 17.87
C TYR A 103 -6.89 5.35 18.89
N ARG A 104 -6.72 4.06 19.16
CA ARG A 104 -5.73 3.53 20.11
C ARG A 104 -4.95 2.41 19.46
N LEU A 105 -3.63 2.53 19.50
CA LEU A 105 -2.73 1.44 19.13
C LEU A 105 -2.72 0.40 20.25
N ARG A 106 -2.84 -0.86 19.86
CA ARG A 106 -2.53 -2.01 20.70
C ARG A 106 -1.37 -2.78 20.10
N ALA A 107 -0.37 -3.06 20.93
CA ALA A 107 0.72 -3.93 20.57
C ALA A 107 0.28 -5.40 20.42
N ILE A 108 0.89 -6.07 19.45
CA ILE A 108 0.89 -7.51 19.23
C ILE A 108 2.35 -7.93 19.19
N ASP A 109 2.78 -8.71 20.18
CA ASP A 109 4.14 -9.25 20.19
C ASP A 109 4.31 -10.26 19.05
N VAL A 110 5.37 -10.10 18.24
CA VAL A 110 5.75 -11.02 17.16
C VAL A 110 7.24 -11.40 17.34
N PRO A 111 7.59 -12.13 18.42
CA PRO A 111 8.98 -12.29 18.86
C PRO A 111 9.89 -12.99 17.85
N ASP A 112 9.32 -13.80 16.96
CA ASP A 112 10.05 -14.50 15.90
C ASP A 112 10.27 -13.64 14.65
N CYS A 113 9.73 -12.41 14.62
CA CYS A 113 9.82 -11.49 13.52
C CYS A 113 10.90 -10.42 13.78
N GLN A 114 11.94 -10.40 12.95
CA GLN A 114 12.88 -9.27 12.91
C GLN A 114 12.66 -8.50 11.61
N VAL A 115 12.53 -7.17 11.72
CA VAL A 115 12.24 -6.26 10.60
C VAL A 115 10.92 -6.64 9.93
N GLY A 116 9.80 -6.27 10.55
CA GLY A 116 8.46 -6.58 10.05
C GLY A 116 8.07 -5.63 8.93
N GLU A 117 7.89 -6.15 7.72
CA GLU A 117 7.76 -5.38 6.48
C GLU A 117 6.29 -5.28 6.06
N ASP A 118 5.81 -6.26 5.29
CA ASP A 118 4.46 -6.28 4.74
C ASP A 118 3.51 -7.19 5.51
N LEU A 119 2.22 -6.89 5.39
CA LEU A 119 1.16 -7.71 5.91
C LEU A 119 0.04 -7.90 4.88
N VAL A 120 -0.43 -9.14 4.75
CA VAL A 120 -1.67 -9.42 4.03
C VAL A 120 -2.66 -10.18 4.90
N VAL A 121 -3.94 -9.80 4.81
CA VAL A 121 -5.04 -10.50 5.48
C VAL A 121 -5.73 -11.44 4.49
N SER A 122 -6.00 -12.66 4.92
CA SER A 122 -6.84 -13.63 4.20
C SER A 122 -8.20 -13.05 3.78
N GLU A 123 -8.74 -13.54 2.66
CA GLU A 123 -10.02 -13.09 2.11
C GLU A 123 -11.19 -13.28 3.08
N ASP A 124 -11.12 -14.28 3.95
CA ASP A 124 -12.14 -14.56 4.98
C ASP A 124 -11.94 -13.77 6.29
N ASN A 125 -10.97 -12.86 6.34
CA ASN A 125 -10.61 -12.04 7.51
C ASN A 125 -10.18 -12.84 8.76
N ARG A 126 -9.76 -14.10 8.64
CA ARG A 126 -9.42 -14.93 9.81
C ARG A 126 -7.94 -14.98 10.15
N SER A 127 -7.08 -14.81 9.16
CA SER A 127 -5.63 -14.85 9.34
C SER A 127 -4.96 -13.66 8.69
N TRP A 128 -3.89 -13.18 9.33
CA TRP A 128 -2.93 -12.26 8.73
C TRP A 128 -1.58 -12.96 8.58
N TYR A 129 -0.81 -12.53 7.59
CA TYR A 129 0.53 -13.02 7.28
C TYR A 129 1.47 -11.81 7.26
N LEU A 130 2.55 -11.85 8.03
CA LEU A 130 3.53 -10.77 8.17
C LEU A 130 4.89 -11.27 7.69
N THR A 131 5.52 -10.55 6.77
CA THR A 131 6.89 -10.82 6.33
C THR A 131 7.91 -10.20 7.27
N CYS A 132 8.99 -10.94 7.52
CA CYS A 132 10.00 -10.57 8.50
C CYS A 132 11.40 -10.67 7.87
N MET A 133 11.84 -9.58 7.24
CA MET A 133 13.05 -9.53 6.42
C MET A 133 14.30 -10.02 7.15
N GLY A 134 14.51 -9.55 8.39
CA GLY A 134 15.72 -9.83 9.17
C GLY A 134 15.78 -11.27 9.69
N SER A 135 14.64 -11.88 9.95
CA SER A 135 14.54 -13.26 10.44
C SER A 135 14.39 -14.30 9.33
N SER A 136 14.11 -13.88 8.10
CA SER A 136 13.77 -14.76 6.97
C SER A 136 12.60 -15.71 7.29
N THR A 137 11.55 -15.16 7.89
CA THR A 137 10.33 -15.89 8.26
C THR A 137 9.07 -15.17 7.80
N VAL A 138 7.96 -15.90 7.78
CA VAL A 138 6.61 -15.33 7.68
C VAL A 138 5.84 -15.72 8.93
N ILE A 139 5.30 -14.74 9.65
CA ILE A 139 4.42 -14.98 10.80
C ILE A 139 2.99 -15.07 10.30
N VAL A 140 2.27 -16.11 10.72
CA VAL A 140 0.82 -16.21 10.57
C VAL A 140 0.19 -15.89 11.91
N GLY A 141 -0.81 -15.02 11.92
CA GLY A 141 -1.60 -14.74 13.11
C GLY A 141 -3.09 -14.86 12.88
N ASP A 142 -3.81 -14.95 13.99
CA ASP A 142 -5.26 -14.88 14.06
C ASP A 142 -5.67 -13.41 13.96
N ALA A 143 -6.46 -13.04 12.94
CA ALA A 143 -6.92 -11.67 12.70
C ALA A 143 -8.16 -11.29 13.53
N VAL A 144 -8.84 -12.26 14.14
CA VAL A 144 -9.94 -12.01 15.06
C VAL A 144 -9.39 -11.69 16.45
N GLN A 145 -8.48 -12.54 16.93
CA GLN A 145 -7.86 -12.43 18.25
C GLN A 145 -6.62 -11.54 18.28
N ASP A 146 -6.10 -11.17 17.10
CA ASP A 146 -4.91 -10.33 16.93
C ASP A 146 -3.70 -10.85 17.71
N ARG A 147 -3.31 -12.10 17.42
CA ARG A 147 -2.14 -12.75 18.01
C ARG A 147 -1.44 -13.67 17.00
N PRO A 148 -0.10 -13.82 17.07
CA PRO A 148 0.58 -14.82 16.26
C PRO A 148 0.13 -16.23 16.62
N VAL A 149 0.05 -17.11 15.63
CA VAL A 149 -0.32 -18.53 15.80
C VAL A 149 0.70 -19.49 15.19
N LYS A 150 1.53 -19.02 14.24
CA LYS A 150 2.53 -19.85 13.57
C LYS A 150 3.66 -18.99 13.00
N THR A 151 4.86 -19.55 13.01
CA THR A 151 6.03 -19.04 12.28
C THR A 151 6.36 -20.01 11.15
N ILE A 152 6.48 -19.50 9.93
CA ILE A 152 6.88 -20.26 8.74
C ILE A 152 8.33 -19.89 8.40
N SER A 153 9.19 -20.89 8.31
CA SER A 153 10.58 -20.73 7.89
C SER A 153 11.01 -21.92 7.03
N ALA A 154 11.88 -21.66 6.06
CA ALA A 154 12.57 -22.67 5.28
C ALA A 154 13.88 -22.07 4.79
N PRO A 155 15.01 -22.30 5.48
CA PRO A 155 16.27 -21.66 5.10
C PRO A 155 16.84 -22.28 3.81
N ALA A 156 17.57 -21.46 3.04
CA ALA A 156 18.43 -21.97 1.98
C ALA A 156 19.53 -22.90 2.57
N PRO A 157 19.99 -23.94 1.85
CA PRO A 157 19.77 -24.23 0.43
C PRO A 157 18.63 -25.24 0.17
N ALA A 158 17.55 -25.24 0.98
CA ALA A 158 16.37 -26.04 0.66
C ALA A 158 15.85 -25.76 -0.76
N GLU A 159 15.26 -26.77 -1.42
CA GLU A 159 14.71 -26.64 -2.78
C GLU A 159 13.67 -25.51 -2.87
N ALA A 160 12.83 -25.39 -1.84
CA ALA A 160 11.95 -24.25 -1.63
C ALA A 160 12.32 -23.59 -0.30
N PHE A 161 12.55 -22.27 -0.33
CA PHE A 161 13.12 -21.53 0.79
C PHE A 161 12.51 -20.13 0.91
N ILE A 162 12.65 -19.51 2.09
CA ILE A 162 12.32 -18.11 2.35
C ILE A 162 13.63 -17.40 2.71
N ALA A 163 13.89 -16.28 2.06
CA ALA A 163 15.02 -15.41 2.36
C ALA A 163 14.57 -13.97 2.20
N TYR A 164 14.89 -13.12 3.17
CA TYR A 164 14.63 -11.67 3.12
C TYR A 164 13.20 -11.31 2.63
N PRO A 165 12.16 -11.92 3.22
CA PRO A 165 10.79 -11.76 2.74
C PRO A 165 10.32 -10.31 2.89
N HIS A 166 9.77 -9.73 1.83
CA HIS A 166 9.30 -8.34 1.78
C HIS A 166 7.83 -8.30 1.37
N GLY A 167 7.53 -8.14 0.08
CA GLY A 167 6.19 -8.22 -0.50
C GLY A 167 5.47 -9.54 -0.20
N ILE A 168 4.17 -9.46 0.11
CA ILE A 168 3.33 -10.64 0.33
C ILE A 168 1.93 -10.50 -0.26
N ALA A 169 1.50 -11.52 -1.00
CA ALA A 169 0.17 -11.60 -1.59
C ALA A 169 -0.52 -12.92 -1.23
N ILE A 170 -1.84 -12.91 -1.04
CA ILE A 170 -2.65 -14.11 -0.80
C ILE A 170 -3.80 -14.20 -1.80
N HIS A 171 -4.11 -15.43 -2.21
CA HIS A 171 -5.32 -15.78 -2.92
C HIS A 171 -5.88 -17.09 -2.34
N ASN A 172 -6.95 -16.97 -1.56
CA ASN A 172 -7.53 -18.10 -0.83
C ASN A 172 -8.19 -19.11 -1.81
N GLY A 173 -8.79 -18.62 -2.90
CA GLY A 173 -9.43 -19.47 -3.92
C GLY A 173 -8.51 -20.52 -4.59
N ILE A 174 -7.19 -20.28 -4.62
CA ILE A 174 -6.20 -21.26 -5.12
C ILE A 174 -5.28 -21.80 -4.01
N ASP A 175 -5.56 -21.42 -2.76
CA ASP A 175 -4.79 -21.77 -1.57
C ASP A 175 -3.30 -21.39 -1.66
N ARG A 176 -3.00 -20.14 -2.07
CA ARG A 176 -1.62 -19.67 -2.26
C ARG A 176 -1.33 -18.36 -1.53
N VAL A 177 -0.15 -18.32 -0.92
CA VAL A 177 0.55 -17.08 -0.52
C VAL A 177 1.83 -17.00 -1.33
N LEU A 178 2.16 -15.83 -1.85
CA LEU A 178 3.41 -15.56 -2.56
C LEU A 178 4.20 -14.50 -1.80
N VAL A 179 5.51 -14.70 -1.68
CA VAL A 179 6.40 -13.88 -0.88
C VAL A 179 7.64 -13.54 -1.71
N THR A 180 7.93 -12.26 -1.91
CA THR A 180 9.14 -11.82 -2.62
C THR A 180 10.37 -11.88 -1.72
N SER A 181 11.56 -11.93 -2.31
CA SER A 181 12.85 -11.93 -1.62
C SER A 181 13.66 -10.71 -2.05
N THR A 182 13.66 -9.65 -1.24
CA THR A 182 14.21 -8.34 -1.64
C THR A 182 15.68 -8.19 -1.29
N VAL A 183 15.98 -7.82 -0.05
CA VAL A 183 17.33 -7.49 0.43
C VAL A 183 17.46 -7.80 1.91
N LYS A 184 18.67 -8.15 2.38
CA LYS A 184 18.93 -8.14 3.82
C LYS A 184 18.67 -6.73 4.39
N PRO A 185 18.23 -6.59 5.65
CA PRO A 185 18.03 -5.29 6.26
C PRO A 185 19.28 -4.40 6.29
N ASP A 186 20.47 -4.99 6.34
CA ASP A 186 21.75 -4.26 6.26
C ASP A 186 22.22 -3.98 4.83
N MET A 187 21.39 -4.30 3.83
CA MET A 187 21.63 -4.16 2.39
C MET A 187 22.83 -4.95 1.84
N SER A 188 23.44 -5.83 2.64
CA SER A 188 24.66 -6.56 2.27
C SER A 188 24.43 -7.63 1.19
N GLU A 189 23.21 -8.16 1.09
CA GLU A 189 22.82 -9.16 0.10
C GLU A 189 21.44 -8.86 -0.48
N GLN A 190 21.25 -9.24 -1.74
CA GLN A 190 19.99 -9.11 -2.47
C GLN A 190 19.42 -10.48 -2.82
N GLY A 191 18.10 -10.61 -2.71
CA GLY A 191 17.33 -11.73 -3.22
C GLY A 191 16.99 -11.54 -4.70
N ASN A 192 16.38 -12.58 -5.28
CA ASN A 192 15.97 -12.57 -6.68
C ASN A 192 14.84 -13.59 -6.93
N THR A 193 14.00 -13.82 -5.93
CA THR A 193 13.03 -14.91 -5.97
C THR A 193 11.65 -14.49 -5.46
N VAL A 194 10.66 -15.30 -5.85
CA VAL A 194 9.35 -15.37 -5.21
C VAL A 194 9.15 -16.80 -4.70
N THR A 195 8.73 -16.90 -3.44
CA THR A 195 8.42 -18.17 -2.77
C THR A 195 6.93 -18.34 -2.66
N VAL A 196 6.46 -19.53 -3.00
CA VAL A 196 5.04 -19.91 -2.98
C VAL A 196 4.78 -20.80 -1.77
N LEU A 197 3.80 -20.42 -0.96
CA LEU A 197 3.33 -21.16 0.20
C LEU A 197 1.90 -21.66 -0.05
N GLU A 198 1.55 -22.77 0.58
CA GLU A 198 0.15 -23.18 0.75
C GLU A 198 -0.49 -22.37 1.88
N ALA A 199 -1.58 -21.65 1.61
CA ALA A 199 -2.15 -20.70 2.59
C ALA A 199 -2.76 -21.43 3.80
N SER A 200 -3.44 -22.54 3.55
CA SER A 200 -4.17 -23.34 4.55
C SER A 200 -3.26 -24.06 5.54
N THR A 201 -2.06 -24.47 5.11
CA THR A 201 -1.14 -25.23 5.96
C THR A 201 0.13 -24.46 6.29
N GLY A 202 0.48 -23.41 5.56
CA GLY A 202 1.77 -22.72 5.65
C GLY A 202 2.95 -23.54 5.14
N LYS A 203 2.72 -24.58 4.33
CA LYS A 203 3.79 -25.37 3.72
C LYS A 203 4.49 -24.55 2.62
N VAL A 204 5.81 -24.52 2.65
CA VAL A 204 6.63 -23.93 1.58
C VAL A 204 6.65 -24.90 0.38
N LEU A 205 6.17 -24.45 -0.79
CA LEU A 205 5.93 -25.32 -1.94
C LEU A 205 7.02 -25.22 -3.01
N SER A 206 7.44 -24.01 -3.36
CA SER A 206 8.40 -23.77 -4.43
C SER A 206 9.00 -22.37 -4.33
N THR A 207 10.20 -22.19 -4.86
CA THR A 207 10.83 -20.88 -5.01
C THR A 207 11.24 -20.68 -6.47
N HIS A 208 10.91 -19.51 -7.01
CA HIS A 208 11.10 -19.19 -8.43
C HIS A 208 12.01 -17.99 -8.56
N GLN A 209 12.96 -18.03 -9.49
CA GLN A 209 13.75 -16.85 -9.82
C GLN A 209 12.89 -15.83 -10.56
N ILE A 210 12.95 -14.59 -10.11
CA ILE A 210 12.35 -13.43 -10.76
C ILE A 210 13.51 -12.53 -11.16
N GLY A 211 13.77 -12.40 -12.46
CA GLY A 211 14.91 -11.64 -12.96
C GLY A 211 15.40 -12.20 -14.29
N SER A 212 15.82 -11.32 -15.19
CA SER A 212 16.23 -11.67 -16.54
C SER A 212 17.73 -11.93 -16.65
N LYS A 213 18.53 -11.40 -15.71
CA LYS A 213 19.99 -11.52 -15.73
C LYS A 213 20.43 -12.84 -15.08
N PRO A 214 21.47 -13.51 -15.63
CA PRO A 214 22.01 -14.71 -15.03
C PRO A 214 22.70 -14.42 -13.69
N ALA A 215 22.86 -15.46 -12.86
CA ALA A 215 23.65 -15.36 -11.63
C ALA A 215 25.08 -14.82 -11.93
N PRO A 216 25.67 -14.00 -11.03
CA PRO A 216 25.21 -13.68 -9.68
C PRO A 216 24.28 -12.45 -9.61
N ALA A 217 23.80 -11.91 -10.74
CA ALA A 217 22.92 -10.74 -10.73
C ALA A 217 21.66 -11.01 -9.90
N LYS A 218 21.24 -9.99 -9.14
CA LYS A 218 20.07 -10.03 -8.26
C LYS A 218 19.13 -8.89 -8.62
N SER A 219 17.85 -9.20 -8.66
CA SER A 219 16.77 -8.31 -9.13
C SER A 219 16.05 -7.57 -8.01
N ALA A 220 16.17 -8.07 -6.76
CA ALA A 220 15.45 -7.59 -5.57
C ALA A 220 13.95 -7.32 -5.85
N PRO A 221 13.14 -8.36 -6.08
CA PRO A 221 11.69 -8.22 -6.19
C PRO A 221 11.11 -7.64 -4.91
N VAL A 222 10.35 -6.54 -4.97
CA VAL A 222 9.87 -5.77 -3.82
C VAL A 222 8.42 -6.14 -3.54
N GLU A 223 7.49 -5.54 -4.26
CA GLU A 223 6.06 -5.71 -4.05
C GLU A 223 5.50 -6.83 -4.91
N ILE A 224 4.45 -7.46 -4.40
CA ILE A 224 3.69 -8.47 -5.13
C ILE A 224 2.21 -8.32 -4.85
N MET A 225 1.39 -8.27 -5.89
CA MET A 225 -0.05 -8.11 -5.75
C MET A 225 -0.82 -8.94 -6.76
N PHE A 226 -1.88 -9.62 -6.33
CA PHE A 226 -2.84 -10.22 -7.26
C PHE A 226 -3.58 -9.13 -8.03
N SER A 227 -3.66 -9.30 -9.34
CA SER A 227 -4.51 -8.46 -10.19
C SER A 227 -5.99 -8.74 -9.89
N PRO A 228 -6.80 -7.72 -9.62
CA PRO A 228 -8.22 -7.91 -9.31
C PRO A 228 -8.97 -8.61 -10.45
N ASN A 229 -9.86 -9.53 -10.09
CA ASN A 229 -10.78 -10.19 -11.02
C ASN A 229 -10.13 -10.99 -12.17
N ALA A 230 -8.83 -11.29 -12.08
CA ALA A 230 -8.13 -12.06 -13.11
C ALA A 230 -8.47 -13.56 -13.02
N ASP A 231 -8.84 -14.16 -14.15
CA ASP A 231 -9.01 -15.61 -14.31
C ASP A 231 -8.25 -16.12 -15.56
N PRO A 232 -7.24 -17.00 -15.42
CA PRO A 232 -6.69 -17.48 -14.15
C PRO A 232 -6.03 -16.35 -13.33
N PRO A 233 -5.84 -16.54 -12.01
CA PRO A 233 -5.18 -15.55 -11.16
C PRO A 233 -3.80 -15.13 -11.69
N VAL A 234 -3.54 -13.83 -11.65
CA VAL A 234 -2.25 -13.22 -12.03
C VAL A 234 -1.73 -12.40 -10.88
N VAL A 235 -0.42 -12.46 -10.62
CA VAL A 235 0.28 -11.51 -9.75
C VAL A 235 1.17 -10.58 -10.58
N HIS A 236 1.31 -9.34 -10.15
CA HIS A 236 2.35 -8.43 -10.63
C HIS A 236 3.41 -8.23 -9.56
N ILE A 237 4.67 -8.06 -10.00
CA ILE A 237 5.85 -8.00 -9.15
C ILE A 237 6.78 -6.89 -9.64
N THR A 238 7.19 -5.99 -8.74
CA THR A 238 8.19 -4.95 -9.02
C THR A 238 9.60 -5.45 -8.68
N ASN A 239 10.60 -5.14 -9.50
CA ASN A 239 12.00 -5.50 -9.25
C ASN A 239 12.87 -4.25 -9.16
N MET A 240 13.28 -3.90 -7.94
CA MET A 240 13.99 -2.66 -7.64
C MET A 240 15.35 -2.55 -8.35
N MET A 241 16.14 -3.63 -8.41
CA MET A 241 17.53 -3.57 -8.90
C MET A 241 17.66 -3.84 -10.40
N GLU A 242 16.70 -4.54 -11.00
CA GLU A 242 16.65 -4.74 -12.45
C GLU A 242 15.79 -3.72 -13.18
N ASN A 243 15.07 -2.84 -12.47
CA ASN A 243 14.16 -1.86 -13.07
C ASN A 243 13.14 -2.53 -13.99
N THR A 244 12.52 -3.62 -13.52
CA THR A 244 11.54 -4.39 -14.31
C THR A 244 10.23 -4.59 -13.57
N LEU A 245 9.16 -4.79 -14.34
CA LEU A 245 7.86 -5.27 -13.88
C LEU A 245 7.65 -6.69 -14.39
N TRP A 246 7.13 -7.59 -13.56
CA TRP A 246 6.92 -9.00 -13.88
C TRP A 246 5.49 -9.44 -13.60
N ALA A 247 5.03 -10.47 -14.32
CA ALA A 247 3.78 -11.17 -14.08
C ALA A 247 4.05 -12.62 -13.67
N GLY A 248 3.22 -13.13 -12.76
CA GLY A 248 3.12 -14.56 -12.46
C GLY A 248 1.71 -15.05 -12.78
N VAL A 249 1.58 -15.99 -13.72
CA VAL A 249 0.29 -16.52 -14.18
C VAL A 249 0.05 -17.90 -13.60
N TRP A 250 -1.11 -18.10 -12.94
CA TRP A 250 -1.51 -19.38 -12.38
C TRP A 250 -1.92 -20.38 -13.47
N ASP A 251 -1.38 -21.60 -13.40
CA ASP A 251 -1.86 -22.75 -14.16
C ASP A 251 -2.66 -23.69 -13.22
N PRO A 252 -3.99 -23.77 -13.36
CA PRO A 252 -4.82 -24.61 -12.49
C PRO A 252 -4.58 -26.11 -12.67
N ARG A 253 -4.04 -26.55 -13.82
CA ARG A 253 -3.75 -27.97 -14.06
C ARG A 253 -2.47 -28.39 -13.36
N ARG A 254 -1.45 -27.53 -13.40
CA ARG A 254 -0.15 -27.76 -12.75
C ARG A 254 -0.12 -27.33 -11.29
N LYS A 255 -1.09 -26.52 -10.86
CA LYS A 255 -1.13 -25.85 -9.56
C LYS A 255 0.16 -25.07 -9.25
N ALA A 256 0.67 -24.38 -10.27
CA ALA A 256 1.94 -23.66 -10.24
C ALA A 256 1.83 -22.34 -11.00
N PHE A 257 2.71 -21.40 -10.66
CA PHE A 257 2.87 -20.14 -11.39
C PHE A 257 3.95 -20.24 -12.46
N SER A 258 3.75 -19.54 -13.58
CA SER A 258 4.80 -19.25 -14.55
C SER A 258 5.06 -17.74 -14.56
N PHE A 259 6.33 -17.34 -14.52
CA PHE A 259 6.72 -15.93 -14.41
C PHE A 259 7.37 -15.41 -15.69
N HIS A 260 7.03 -14.18 -16.08
CA HIS A 260 7.61 -13.49 -17.22
C HIS A 260 7.70 -11.99 -16.97
N GLN A 261 8.69 -11.35 -17.60
CA GLN A 261 8.84 -9.90 -17.57
C GLN A 261 7.74 -9.24 -18.42
N ILE A 262 7.14 -8.17 -17.89
CA ILE A 262 6.13 -7.34 -18.56
C ILE A 262 6.76 -6.07 -19.14
N ASP A 263 7.65 -5.44 -18.38
CA ASP A 263 8.21 -4.14 -18.73
C ASP A 263 9.64 -3.97 -18.21
N ASP A 264 10.36 -3.05 -18.85
CA ASP A 264 11.69 -2.57 -18.50
C ASP A 264 11.64 -1.04 -18.44
N PHE A 265 11.96 -0.48 -17.26
CA PHE A 265 11.92 0.94 -16.98
C PHE A 265 13.21 1.66 -17.43
N GLU A 266 14.29 0.94 -17.73
CA GLU A 266 15.59 1.52 -18.13
C GLU A 266 15.49 2.42 -19.38
N PRO A 267 14.78 2.04 -20.47
CA PRO A 267 14.63 2.90 -21.65
C PRO A 267 13.88 4.22 -21.38
N ARG A 268 13.17 4.31 -20.25
CA ARG A 268 12.48 5.54 -19.79
C ARG A 268 13.30 6.31 -18.75
N GLU A 269 14.56 5.92 -18.52
CA GLU A 269 15.46 6.50 -17.52
C GLU A 269 14.86 6.49 -16.09
N GLN A 270 14.11 5.43 -15.78
CA GLN A 270 13.44 5.23 -14.50
C GLN A 270 14.00 4.00 -13.80
N GLY A 271 14.09 4.07 -12.47
CA GLY A 271 14.62 2.97 -11.68
C GLY A 271 13.99 2.87 -10.31
N MET A 272 14.26 1.75 -9.66
CA MET A 272 13.65 1.35 -8.39
C MET A 272 12.12 1.36 -8.48
N PRO A 273 11.50 0.50 -9.32
CA PRO A 273 10.09 0.26 -9.22
C PRO A 273 9.77 -0.38 -7.86
N LEU A 274 8.77 0.15 -7.17
CA LEU A 274 8.47 -0.24 -5.79
C LEU A 274 7.02 -0.66 -5.68
N GLU A 275 6.11 0.30 -5.64
CA GLU A 275 4.73 0.05 -5.22
C GLU A 275 3.75 -0.02 -6.38
N MET A 276 2.68 -0.76 -6.16
CA MET A 276 1.63 -1.02 -7.14
C MET A 276 0.25 -0.69 -6.58
N LEU A 277 -0.61 -0.17 -7.43
CA LEU A 277 -2.00 0.10 -7.09
C LEU A 277 -2.90 -0.19 -8.27
N TYR A 278 -4.06 -0.79 -8.02
CA TYR A 278 -5.12 -0.90 -9.02
C TYR A 278 -6.24 0.07 -8.71
N ASN A 279 -6.91 0.54 -9.76
CA ASN A 279 -8.23 1.11 -9.59
C ASN A 279 -9.25 0.01 -9.18
N ALA A 280 -10.41 0.41 -8.68
CA ALA A 280 -11.46 -0.47 -8.19
C ALA A 280 -11.97 -1.44 -9.26
N LYS A 281 -11.99 -1.03 -10.53
CA LYS A 281 -12.35 -1.92 -11.65
C LYS A 281 -11.26 -2.95 -11.96
N GLY A 282 -10.01 -2.69 -11.59
CA GLY A 282 -8.85 -3.52 -11.88
C GLY A 282 -8.34 -3.38 -13.32
N ASP A 283 -8.84 -2.44 -14.12
CA ASP A 283 -8.42 -2.21 -15.50
C ASP A 283 -7.33 -1.15 -15.66
N ARG A 284 -6.88 -0.55 -14.54
CA ARG A 284 -5.71 0.32 -14.46
C ARG A 284 -4.76 -0.18 -13.38
N LEU A 285 -3.48 -0.23 -13.72
CA LEU A 285 -2.38 -0.51 -12.81
C LEU A 285 -1.45 0.71 -12.79
N PHE A 286 -1.16 1.20 -11.59
CA PHE A 286 -0.20 2.27 -11.32
C PHE A 286 1.03 1.65 -10.67
N VAL A 287 2.22 2.00 -11.14
CA VAL A 287 3.50 1.50 -10.61
C VAL A 287 4.42 2.67 -10.33
N THR A 288 4.90 2.82 -9.10
CA THR A 288 5.83 3.89 -8.73
C THR A 288 7.28 3.52 -9.03
N THR A 289 8.09 4.50 -9.41
CA THR A 289 9.56 4.39 -9.48
C THR A 289 10.18 5.52 -8.69
N ALA A 290 11.13 5.23 -7.80
CA ALA A 290 11.63 6.22 -6.85
C ALA A 290 12.75 7.12 -7.40
N LYS A 291 13.55 6.64 -8.35
CA LYS A 291 14.78 7.34 -8.77
C LYS A 291 14.94 7.36 -10.29
N PRO A 292 14.59 8.46 -10.96
CA PRO A 292 13.75 9.59 -10.49
C PRO A 292 12.30 9.18 -10.15
N GLY A 293 11.59 10.08 -9.47
CA GLY A 293 10.22 9.90 -9.00
C GLY A 293 9.17 9.93 -10.12
N PHE A 294 8.45 8.84 -10.32
CA PHE A 294 7.36 8.75 -11.30
C PHE A 294 6.26 7.77 -10.88
N VAL A 295 5.10 7.92 -11.50
CA VAL A 295 4.04 6.90 -11.58
C VAL A 295 3.89 6.47 -13.03
N ASN A 296 3.91 5.16 -13.27
CA ASN A 296 3.67 4.55 -14.57
C ASN A 296 2.29 3.93 -14.60
N LEU A 297 1.46 4.38 -15.54
CA LEU A 297 0.10 3.91 -15.72
C LEU A 297 0.04 2.87 -16.84
N TYR A 298 -0.62 1.75 -16.56
CA TYR A 298 -0.85 0.66 -17.49
C TYR A 298 -2.36 0.41 -17.68
N ASP A 299 -2.75 0.04 -18.89
CA ASP A 299 -4.00 -0.66 -19.16
C ASP A 299 -3.86 -2.10 -18.72
N ASN A 300 -4.65 -2.49 -17.72
CA ASN A 300 -4.65 -3.81 -17.11
C ASN A 300 -5.84 -4.68 -17.56
N SER A 301 -6.47 -4.35 -18.69
CA SER A 301 -7.60 -5.14 -19.23
C SER A 301 -7.20 -6.58 -19.61
N ASP A 302 -5.92 -6.84 -19.91
CA ASP A 302 -5.31 -8.18 -19.90
C ASP A 302 -4.21 -8.22 -18.83
N PRO A 303 -4.51 -8.71 -17.62
CA PRO A 303 -3.53 -8.76 -16.54
C PRO A 303 -2.27 -9.58 -16.86
N ARG A 304 -2.30 -10.45 -17.88
CA ARG A 304 -1.09 -11.20 -18.27
C ARG A 304 -0.10 -10.35 -19.05
N HIS A 305 -0.59 -9.29 -19.68
CA HIS A 305 0.19 -8.37 -20.50
C HIS A 305 -0.31 -6.93 -20.36
N PRO A 306 -0.17 -6.31 -19.16
CA PRO A 306 -0.50 -4.92 -18.97
C PRO A 306 0.23 -4.04 -19.99
N LYS A 307 -0.48 -3.08 -20.59
CA LYS A 307 0.08 -2.21 -21.61
C LYS A 307 0.42 -0.86 -21.01
N PHE A 308 1.69 -0.47 -21.07
CA PHE A 308 2.11 0.88 -20.68
C PHE A 308 1.32 1.93 -21.45
N LEU A 309 0.74 2.89 -20.73
CA LEU A 309 -0.01 4.00 -21.30
C LEU A 309 0.80 5.30 -21.21
N LYS A 310 1.30 5.61 -20.02
CA LYS A 310 1.96 6.89 -19.75
C LYS A 310 2.76 6.89 -18.46
N THR A 311 3.68 7.84 -18.39
CA THR A 311 4.40 8.23 -17.19
C THR A 311 3.83 9.57 -16.67
N ILE A 312 3.68 9.69 -15.36
CA ILE A 312 3.28 10.91 -14.65
C ILE A 312 4.38 11.26 -13.65
N ALA A 313 4.86 12.50 -13.68
CA ALA A 313 5.91 12.96 -12.78
C ALA A 313 5.46 12.94 -11.31
N ALA A 314 6.36 12.51 -10.42
CA ALA A 314 6.25 12.63 -8.97
C ALA A 314 7.58 13.16 -8.42
N ALA A 315 7.66 13.43 -7.12
CA ALA A 315 8.94 13.81 -6.52
C ALA A 315 9.84 12.59 -6.27
N ALA A 316 11.15 12.82 -6.13
CA ALA A 316 12.11 11.74 -5.86
C ALA A 316 11.75 10.95 -4.59
N GLY A 317 11.94 9.64 -4.63
CA GLY A 317 11.48 8.76 -3.55
C GLY A 317 10.02 8.34 -3.67
N ALA A 318 9.35 8.57 -4.81
CA ALA A 318 7.99 8.09 -5.07
C ALA A 318 7.88 6.60 -4.74
N HIS A 319 7.04 6.28 -3.76
CA HIS A 319 6.93 4.96 -3.18
C HIS A 319 5.44 4.60 -3.02
N HIS A 320 4.84 4.78 -1.85
CA HIS A 320 3.43 4.44 -1.63
C HIS A 320 2.48 5.38 -2.36
N SER A 321 1.31 4.87 -2.77
CA SER A 321 0.28 5.70 -3.39
C SER A 321 -1.14 5.25 -3.05
N VAL A 322 -2.09 6.20 -3.09
CA VAL A 322 -3.52 5.94 -2.87
C VAL A 322 -4.39 6.74 -3.83
N LEU A 323 -5.48 6.12 -4.29
CA LEU A 323 -6.52 6.78 -5.08
C LEU A 323 -7.57 7.38 -4.15
N SER A 324 -8.08 8.56 -4.50
CA SER A 324 -9.32 9.08 -3.89
C SER A 324 -10.48 8.10 -4.10
N PRO A 325 -11.54 8.14 -3.26
CA PRO A 325 -12.67 7.22 -3.39
C PRO A 325 -13.41 7.27 -4.73
N ASP A 326 -13.35 8.41 -5.42
CA ASP A 326 -13.91 8.62 -6.76
C ASP A 326 -12.89 8.40 -7.88
N GLU A 327 -11.66 8.01 -7.55
CA GLU A 327 -10.52 7.77 -8.44
C GLU A 327 -10.10 8.98 -9.27
N ARG A 328 -10.53 10.19 -8.88
CA ARG A 328 -10.12 11.43 -9.54
C ARG A 328 -8.68 11.81 -9.21
N TYR A 329 -8.25 11.58 -7.97
CA TYR A 329 -6.94 11.97 -7.48
C TYR A 329 -6.08 10.75 -7.17
N LEU A 330 -4.80 10.85 -7.51
CA LEU A 330 -3.76 9.95 -7.03
C LEU A 330 -2.80 10.73 -6.13
N PHE A 331 -2.60 10.24 -4.92
CA PHE A 331 -1.66 10.78 -3.95
C PHE A 331 -0.44 9.87 -3.88
N VAL A 332 0.75 10.43 -4.04
CA VAL A 332 2.01 9.67 -4.10
C VAL A 332 2.92 10.17 -3.00
N GLN A 333 3.23 9.31 -2.04
CA GLN A 333 4.17 9.58 -0.97
C GLN A 333 5.60 9.45 -1.51
N ASN A 334 6.44 10.47 -1.26
CA ASN A 334 7.77 10.61 -1.87
C ASN A 334 8.91 10.47 -0.84
N SER A 335 9.03 9.30 -0.22
CA SER A 335 10.12 8.92 0.67
C SER A 335 10.32 7.40 0.69
N LEU A 336 11.37 6.91 0.04
CA LEU A 336 11.75 5.50 0.07
C LEU A 336 12.74 5.24 1.19
N LEU A 337 13.88 5.95 1.16
CA LEU A 337 14.93 5.87 2.15
C LEU A 337 15.34 7.28 2.54
N ASN A 338 15.73 7.49 3.80
CA ASN A 338 16.22 8.75 4.34
C ASN A 338 17.64 9.09 3.80
N LEU A 339 17.78 9.13 2.47
CA LEU A 339 18.98 9.36 1.69
C LEU A 339 18.69 10.39 0.59
N GLU A 340 19.72 11.14 0.21
CA GLU A 340 19.62 12.14 -0.86
C GLU A 340 19.18 11.50 -2.19
N GLY A 341 18.20 12.12 -2.87
CA GLY A 341 17.64 11.63 -4.13
C GLY A 341 16.71 10.42 -4.01
N LEU A 342 16.44 9.93 -2.79
CA LEU A 342 15.49 8.84 -2.51
C LEU A 342 14.40 9.25 -1.50
N SER A 343 14.41 10.50 -1.05
CA SER A 343 13.39 11.06 -0.20
C SER A 343 13.26 12.56 -0.39
N ASP A 344 12.15 13.00 -1.00
CA ASP A 344 11.75 14.40 -1.01
C ASP A 344 10.98 14.78 0.27
N GLY A 345 10.21 13.84 0.83
CA GLY A 345 9.41 13.99 2.05
C GLY A 345 8.02 14.59 1.83
N SER A 346 7.63 14.85 0.59
CA SER A 346 6.31 15.37 0.21
C SER A 346 5.31 14.28 -0.13
N ILE A 347 4.07 14.69 -0.37
CA ILE A 347 3.05 13.88 -1.06
C ILE A 347 2.65 14.61 -2.35
N THR A 348 2.94 14.05 -3.52
CA THR A 348 2.50 14.59 -4.82
C THR A 348 1.01 14.34 -5.01
N VAL A 349 0.29 15.34 -5.50
CA VAL A 349 -1.15 15.25 -5.82
C VAL A 349 -1.35 15.34 -7.33
N ILE A 350 -1.94 14.28 -7.91
CA ILE A 350 -2.18 14.14 -9.35
C ILE A 350 -3.68 14.13 -9.60
N ASP A 351 -4.18 14.97 -10.52
CA ASP A 351 -5.54 14.87 -11.06
C ASP A 351 -5.52 13.92 -12.26
N LEU A 352 -6.11 12.73 -12.09
CA LEU A 352 -6.14 11.69 -13.13
C LEU A 352 -7.10 12.02 -14.27
N LYS A 353 -8.05 12.94 -14.07
CA LYS A 353 -8.97 13.40 -15.11
C LYS A 353 -8.30 14.45 -16.01
N GLN A 354 -7.54 15.35 -15.40
CA GLN A 354 -6.75 16.36 -16.13
C GLN A 354 -5.38 15.85 -16.55
N GLU A 355 -4.99 14.67 -16.04
CA GLU A 355 -3.75 13.99 -16.37
C GLU A 355 -2.47 14.77 -16.00
N ASN A 356 -2.54 15.63 -14.98
CA ASN A 356 -1.45 16.50 -14.54
C ASN A 356 -1.25 16.50 -13.02
N VAL A 357 -0.07 16.96 -12.60
CA VAL A 357 0.24 17.23 -11.19
C VAL A 357 -0.44 18.52 -10.78
N LEU A 358 -1.31 18.47 -9.77
CA LEU A 358 -1.96 19.66 -9.19
C LEU A 358 -1.04 20.40 -8.23
N GLY A 359 -0.21 19.68 -7.49
CA GLY A 359 0.67 20.25 -6.48
C GLY A 359 1.25 19.20 -5.54
N SER A 360 1.62 19.65 -4.35
CA SER A 360 2.28 18.87 -3.33
C SER A 360 1.74 19.22 -1.95
N ILE A 361 1.67 18.23 -1.05
CA ILE A 361 1.47 18.44 0.39
C ILE A 361 2.84 18.33 1.06
N ASP A 362 3.32 19.44 1.60
CA ASP A 362 4.67 19.56 2.17
C ASP A 362 4.67 19.69 3.70
N THR A 363 3.50 19.60 4.36
CA THR A 363 3.34 19.91 5.78
C THR A 363 4.26 19.10 6.71
N LEU A 364 4.40 17.78 6.49
CA LEU A 364 5.34 16.96 7.26
C LEU A 364 6.80 17.25 6.87
N LYS A 365 7.07 17.47 5.58
CA LYS A 365 8.39 17.83 5.04
C LYS A 365 8.96 19.08 5.70
N GLU A 366 8.14 20.12 5.82
CA GLU A 366 8.46 21.42 6.41
C GLU A 366 8.70 21.32 7.93
N GLN A 367 8.04 20.38 8.59
CA GLN A 367 8.26 20.07 10.01
C GLN A 367 9.50 19.21 10.27
N GLY A 368 10.21 18.79 9.21
CA GLY A 368 11.40 17.96 9.34
C GLY A 368 11.11 16.46 9.46
N PHE A 369 9.94 16.01 8.99
CA PHE A 369 9.55 14.61 8.94
C PHE A 369 9.57 14.06 7.50
N ASN A 370 9.70 12.75 7.40
CA ASN A 370 9.47 11.96 6.19
C ASN A 370 8.21 11.11 6.40
N PRO A 371 7.18 11.21 5.54
CA PRO A 371 6.09 10.24 5.52
C PRO A 371 6.62 8.89 5.02
N ASN A 372 6.25 7.78 5.66
CA ASN A 372 6.71 6.44 5.28
C ASN A 372 5.67 5.71 4.43
N CYS A 373 4.41 5.71 4.84
CA CYS A 373 3.27 5.13 4.14
C CYS A 373 2.08 6.08 4.20
N ILE A 374 1.18 5.97 3.21
CA ILE A 374 -0.07 6.72 3.12
C ILE A 374 -1.21 5.75 2.84
N MET A 375 -2.27 5.83 3.64
CA MET A 375 -3.50 5.05 3.44
C MET A 375 -4.72 5.95 3.60
N LEU A 376 -5.74 5.80 2.76
CA LEU A 376 -7.00 6.50 3.00
C LEU A 376 -7.62 6.03 4.31
N LEU A 377 -7.97 6.99 5.18
CA LEU A 377 -8.71 6.70 6.39
C LEU A 377 -10.13 6.24 5.99
N PRO A 378 -10.54 5.01 6.36
CA PRO A 378 -11.88 4.54 6.04
C PRO A 378 -12.95 5.42 6.70
N ASN A 379 -13.97 5.80 5.93
CA ASN A 379 -15.02 6.69 6.40
C ASN A 379 -16.11 5.93 7.18
N HIS A 380 -15.78 5.41 8.36
CA HIS A 380 -16.72 4.70 9.24
C HIS A 380 -17.65 5.63 10.04
N PHE A 381 -17.35 6.92 10.07
CA PHE A 381 -18.05 7.92 10.91
C PHE A 381 -19.15 8.66 10.15
N GLN A 382 -19.18 8.58 8.83
CA GLN A 382 -20.29 9.12 8.06
C GLN A 382 -21.42 8.09 7.93
N PRO A 383 -22.64 8.42 8.37
CA PRO A 383 -23.80 7.59 8.11
C PRO A 383 -24.06 7.53 6.59
N GLY A 384 -23.79 6.37 5.98
CA GLY A 384 -24.35 6.01 4.68
C GLY A 384 -23.70 6.65 3.45
N GLY A 385 -22.50 6.19 3.09
CA GLY A 385 -22.13 6.09 1.68
C GLY A 385 -22.88 4.90 1.06
N LEU A 386 -23.95 5.19 0.30
CA LEU A 386 -24.85 4.25 -0.41
C LEU A 386 -24.17 3.33 -1.47
N ARG A 387 -22.92 2.91 -1.28
CA ARG A 387 -22.20 2.04 -2.23
C ARG A 387 -21.47 0.84 -1.62
N ALA A 388 -21.40 0.72 -0.29
CA ALA A 388 -20.72 -0.41 0.35
C ALA A 388 -21.55 -1.72 0.38
N ASN A 389 -22.83 -1.70 -0.02
CA ASN A 389 -23.74 -2.86 0.07
C ASN A 389 -24.08 -3.52 -1.28
N MET A 390 -23.30 -3.30 -2.34
CA MET A 390 -23.49 -4.00 -3.62
C MET A 390 -22.25 -4.77 -4.05
N ILE A 391 -21.78 -5.68 -3.21
CA ILE A 391 -21.05 -6.88 -3.67
C ILE A 391 -21.56 -8.03 -2.80
N GLY A 392 -22.53 -8.75 -3.33
CA GLY A 392 -23.26 -9.80 -2.64
C GLY A 392 -24.39 -10.31 -3.50
N GLU A 393 -24.05 -10.81 -4.69
CA GLU A 393 -24.72 -11.92 -5.39
C GLU A 393 -23.77 -12.50 -6.44
#